data_AF-A0A8X6YG73-F1
#
_entry.id   AF-A0A8X6YG73-F1
#
_cell.length_a   1.000
_cell.length_b   1.000
_cell.length_c   1.000
_cell.angle_alpha   90.00
_cell.angle_beta   90.00
_cell.angle_gamma   90.00
#
_symmetry.space_group_name_H-M   'P 1'
#
loop_
_entity.id
_entity.type
_entity.pdbx_description
1 polymer ?
#
loop_
_entity_poly.entity_id
_entity_poly.type
_entity_poly.pdbx_seq_one_letter_code
_entity_poly.pdbx_strand_id
1 'polypeptide(L)'
;MKIISQSVKHTSLRPCVNPVVGLPGVHFHTELLSHTNKNSGLPEYLRQLALEAINGIPSDAMLIYTDGSKDESNRTGSSVFIEKLSIRLSRRNPENCSVLRSELLAIDEELKSILNRTNSRNIWILTDSRSAIQHLQDWTRVDDLVSIRIINTLKTIAKYRHVHFQWIPSHVNVSGNEVVGFLAKRGCSEIATTDYAFTYREIYSLMKIKDKQVWIASPDHLGISRKSPGGALEFKGNRNDQMAVSRLLSRHLKELHSKFLTIINATNLGFYNRDKIITS
;
A
#
# COMPACT_ATOMS: atom_id res chain seq x y z
N MET A 1 23.08 17.64 3.67
CA MET A 1 21.83 17.45 2.90
C MET A 1 20.66 17.60 3.87
N LYS A 2 19.80 18.62 3.70
CA LYS A 2 18.67 18.92 4.60
C LYS A 2 17.67 17.75 4.59
N ILE A 3 17.57 17.00 5.69
CA ILE A 3 16.54 15.99 5.87
C ILE A 3 15.25 16.72 6.23
N ILE A 4 14.23 16.59 5.38
CA ILE A 4 12.92 17.20 5.54
C ILE A 4 12.29 16.61 6.82
N SER A 5 12.05 17.48 7.80
CA SER A 5 11.33 17.16 9.04
C SER A 5 9.86 16.90 8.73
N GLN A 6 9.50 15.66 8.40
CA GLN A 6 8.09 15.27 8.31
C GLN A 6 7.66 14.63 9.63
N SER A 7 6.74 15.30 10.33
CA SER A 7 6.23 14.89 11.63
C SER A 7 5.58 13.50 11.55
N VAL A 8 6.07 12.55 12.34
CA VAL A 8 5.36 11.29 12.59
C VAL A 8 4.13 11.61 13.44
N LYS A 9 2.93 11.58 12.84
CA LYS A 9 1.69 11.81 13.60
C LYS A 9 1.38 10.60 14.48
N HIS A 10 1.15 10.88 15.76
CA HIS A 10 0.84 9.92 16.82
C HIS A 10 -0.60 9.40 16.67
N THR A 11 -0.85 8.43 15.79
CA THR A 11 -2.18 7.77 15.70
C THR A 11 -2.27 6.65 16.71
N SER A 12 -2.97 6.92 17.81
CA SER A 12 -3.53 5.90 18.71
C SER A 12 -4.45 4.98 17.91
N LEU A 13 -4.01 3.76 17.64
CA LEU A 13 -4.74 2.74 16.89
C LEU A 13 -5.82 2.12 17.78
N ARG A 14 -6.98 2.79 17.87
CA ARG A 14 -8.25 2.07 17.94
C ARG A 14 -8.71 1.81 16.50
N PRO A 15 -9.41 0.70 16.20
CA PRO A 15 -10.03 0.53 14.88
C PRO A 15 -10.93 1.74 14.63
N CYS A 16 -10.52 2.65 13.74
CA CYS A 16 -11.25 3.87 13.45
C CYS A 16 -12.54 3.61 12.66
N VAL A 17 -12.83 2.35 12.33
CA VAL A 17 -14.03 1.95 11.62
C VAL A 17 -14.93 1.20 12.58
N ASN A 18 -16.06 1.80 12.95
CA ASN A 18 -17.09 1.13 13.76
C ASN A 18 -17.56 -0.14 13.02
N PRO A 19 -17.30 -1.36 13.56
CA PRO A 19 -17.63 -2.62 12.89
C PRO A 19 -19.15 -2.86 12.78
N VAL A 20 -19.96 -2.11 13.54
CA VAL A 20 -21.42 -2.21 13.52
C VAL A 20 -22.01 -1.63 12.22
N VAL A 21 -21.30 -0.72 11.56
CA VAL A 21 -21.72 -0.13 10.28
C VAL A 21 -21.04 -0.90 9.16
N GLY A 22 -21.76 -1.86 8.57
CA GLY A 22 -21.32 -2.58 7.37
C GLY A 22 -21.07 -1.66 6.17
N LEU A 23 -20.84 -2.27 5.00
CA LEU A 23 -20.74 -1.57 3.72
C LEU A 23 -21.96 -1.92 2.85
N PRO A 24 -23.18 -1.49 3.24
CA PRO A 24 -24.38 -1.78 2.44
C PRO A 24 -24.20 -1.12 1.07
N GLY A 25 -24.35 -1.89 -0.01
CA GLY A 25 -24.15 -1.41 -1.38
C GLY A 25 -22.71 -1.55 -1.92
N VAL A 26 -21.77 -2.13 -1.16
CA VAL A 26 -20.46 -2.54 -1.70
C VAL A 26 -20.44 -4.04 -1.89
N HIS A 27 -20.04 -4.48 -3.09
CA HIS A 27 -20.03 -5.88 -3.50
C HIS A 27 -18.62 -6.27 -3.96
N PHE A 28 -18.13 -7.43 -3.52
CA PHE A 28 -16.79 -7.92 -3.84
C PHE A 28 -16.89 -9.24 -4.62
N HIS A 29 -16.43 -9.24 -5.86
CA HIS A 29 -16.46 -10.38 -6.77
C HIS A 29 -15.02 -10.82 -7.05
N THR A 30 -14.56 -11.88 -6.36
CA THR A 30 -13.16 -12.36 -6.49
C THR A 30 -12.99 -13.51 -7.48
N GLU A 31 -14.08 -13.93 -8.12
CA GLU A 31 -14.14 -15.06 -9.04
C GLU A 31 -14.86 -14.65 -10.32
N LEU A 32 -14.60 -15.41 -11.39
CA LEU A 32 -15.35 -15.34 -12.64
C LEU A 32 -16.50 -16.37 -12.60
N LEU A 33 -17.41 -16.32 -13.57
CA LEU A 33 -18.65 -17.12 -13.65
C LEU A 33 -18.45 -18.64 -13.50
N SER A 34 -17.25 -19.15 -13.76
CA SER A 34 -16.85 -20.53 -13.45
C SER A 34 -15.62 -20.54 -12.53
N HIS A 35 -15.59 -21.48 -11.58
CA HIS A 35 -14.42 -21.74 -10.74
C HIS A 35 -13.22 -22.06 -11.65
N THR A 36 -12.26 -21.16 -11.71
CA THR A 36 -11.05 -21.31 -12.52
C THR A 36 -9.82 -21.32 -11.64
N ASN A 37 -8.98 -22.34 -11.81
CA ASN A 37 -7.63 -22.35 -11.28
C ASN A 37 -6.72 -21.61 -12.29
N LYS A 38 -5.86 -20.69 -11.81
CA LYS A 38 -4.93 -19.90 -12.64
C LYS A 38 -4.06 -20.74 -13.57
N ASN A 39 -3.92 -22.04 -13.28
CA ASN A 39 -3.04 -22.97 -13.98
C ASN A 39 -3.73 -23.85 -15.04
N SER A 40 -5.05 -23.75 -15.25
CA SER A 40 -5.79 -24.74 -16.05
C SER A 40 -6.64 -24.19 -17.21
N GLY A 41 -6.42 -22.97 -17.68
CA GLY A 41 -7.15 -22.43 -18.83
C GLY A 41 -6.24 -21.63 -19.74
N LEU A 42 -6.25 -21.95 -21.04
CA LEU A 42 -5.57 -21.15 -22.07
C LEU A 42 -5.93 -19.65 -21.86
N PRO A 43 -4.98 -18.71 -22.05
CA PRO A 43 -5.23 -17.27 -21.91
C PRO A 43 -6.51 -16.79 -22.63
N GLU A 44 -6.86 -17.41 -23.75
CA GLU A 44 -8.09 -17.14 -24.50
C GLU A 44 -9.37 -17.52 -23.74
N TYR A 45 -9.37 -18.63 -23.00
CA TYR A 45 -10.50 -19.05 -22.17
C TYR A 45 -10.69 -18.08 -20.98
N LEU A 46 -9.60 -17.69 -20.32
CA LEU A 46 -9.65 -16.68 -19.25
C LEU A 46 -10.11 -15.33 -19.78
N ARG A 47 -9.65 -14.94 -20.99
CA ARG A 47 -10.14 -13.74 -21.68
C ARG A 47 -11.65 -13.83 -21.94
N GLN A 48 -12.13 -14.98 -22.42
CA GLN A 48 -13.55 -15.17 -22.71
C GLN A 48 -14.41 -15.02 -21.44
N LEU A 49 -14.01 -15.64 -20.33
CA LEU A 49 -14.70 -15.51 -19.05
C LEU A 49 -14.67 -14.07 -18.50
N ALA A 50 -13.54 -13.38 -18.66
CA ALA A 50 -13.43 -11.98 -18.28
C ALA A 50 -14.37 -11.09 -19.10
N LEU A 51 -14.42 -11.29 -20.41
CA LEU A 51 -15.31 -10.56 -21.30
C LEU A 51 -16.78 -10.88 -21.02
N GLU A 52 -17.11 -12.13 -20.70
CA GLU A 52 -18.46 -12.51 -20.30
C GLU A 52 -18.89 -11.81 -18.99
N ALA A 53 -18.01 -11.79 -17.98
CA ALA A 53 -18.26 -11.07 -16.73
C ALA A 53 -18.43 -9.55 -16.98
N ILE A 54 -17.59 -8.95 -17.83
CA ILE A 54 -17.67 -7.52 -18.19
C ILE A 54 -18.95 -7.23 -18.99
N ASN A 55 -19.32 -8.09 -19.94
CA ASN A 55 -20.54 -7.94 -20.75
C ASN A 55 -21.82 -8.14 -19.92
N GLY A 56 -21.73 -8.85 -18.79
CA GLY A 56 -22.82 -8.97 -17.81
C GLY A 56 -23.05 -7.71 -16.97
N ILE A 57 -22.14 -6.72 -17.03
CA ILE A 57 -22.29 -5.46 -16.29
C ILE A 57 -23.38 -4.61 -16.96
N PRO A 58 -24.31 -4.00 -16.19
CA PRO A 58 -25.34 -3.13 -16.75
C PRO A 58 -24.77 -2.01 -17.62
N SER A 59 -25.37 -1.80 -18.79
CA SER A 59 -24.87 -0.84 -19.78
C SER A 59 -24.91 0.62 -19.32
N ASP A 60 -25.66 0.95 -18.28
CA ASP A 60 -25.73 2.27 -17.63
C ASP A 60 -24.70 2.45 -16.49
N ALA A 61 -24.05 1.37 -16.06
CA ALA A 61 -23.04 1.39 -15.02
C ALA A 61 -21.76 2.14 -15.45
N MET A 62 -21.05 2.70 -14.49
CA MET A 62 -19.74 3.31 -14.72
C MET A 62 -18.64 2.25 -14.59
N LEU A 63 -17.98 1.90 -15.71
CA LEU A 63 -16.86 0.96 -15.72
C LEU A 63 -15.53 1.70 -15.55
N ILE A 64 -14.75 1.24 -14.58
CA ILE A 64 -13.49 1.83 -14.15
C ILE A 64 -12.48 0.70 -14.07
N TYR A 65 -11.38 0.81 -14.80
CA TYR A 65 -10.25 -0.09 -14.68
C TYR A 65 -9.19 0.56 -13.79
N THR A 66 -8.51 -0.24 -12.97
CA THR A 66 -7.43 0.22 -12.09
C THR A 66 -6.28 -0.77 -12.11
N ASP A 67 -5.05 -0.26 -12.06
CA ASP A 67 -3.84 -1.09 -11.94
C ASP A 67 -2.72 -0.35 -11.18
N GLY A 68 -1.89 -1.13 -10.49
CA GLY A 68 -0.71 -0.70 -9.75
C GLY A 68 0.56 -1.37 -10.26
N SER A 69 1.54 -0.58 -10.71
CA SER A 69 2.80 -1.11 -11.23
C SER A 69 3.99 -0.79 -10.33
N LYS A 70 5.00 -1.65 -10.42
CA LYS A 70 6.31 -1.47 -9.81
C LYS A 70 7.38 -1.84 -10.82
N ASP A 71 8.32 -0.94 -11.07
CA ASP A 71 9.44 -1.19 -11.96
C ASP A 71 10.63 -1.86 -11.23
N GLU A 72 11.67 -2.18 -12.01
CA GLU A 72 12.91 -2.80 -11.54
C GLU A 72 13.71 -1.91 -10.58
N SER A 73 13.53 -0.59 -10.65
CA SER A 73 14.16 0.41 -9.79
C SER A 73 13.38 0.65 -8.48
N ASN A 74 12.43 -0.22 -8.14
CA ASN A 74 11.50 -0.07 -7.00
C ASN A 74 10.58 1.15 -7.05
N ARG A 75 10.48 1.77 -8.22
CA ARG A 75 9.63 2.91 -8.48
C ARG A 75 8.22 2.38 -8.78
N THR A 76 7.20 2.96 -8.17
CA THR A 76 5.80 2.52 -8.33
C THR A 76 4.92 3.58 -8.97
N GLY A 77 3.85 3.13 -9.62
CA GLY A 77 2.85 3.96 -10.25
C GLY A 77 1.46 3.37 -10.11
N SER A 78 0.44 4.22 -10.15
CA SER A 78 -0.97 3.84 -10.12
C SER A 78 -1.67 4.41 -11.33
N SER A 79 -2.70 3.72 -11.81
CA SER A 79 -3.48 4.22 -12.94
C SER A 79 -4.95 3.89 -12.85
N VAL A 80 -5.74 4.71 -13.53
CA VAL A 80 -7.19 4.57 -13.64
C VAL A 80 -7.61 4.85 -15.07
N PHE A 81 -8.50 4.03 -15.61
CA PHE A 81 -9.16 4.28 -16.89
C PHE A 81 -10.68 4.20 -16.73
N ILE A 82 -11.37 5.30 -17.03
CA ILE A 82 -12.83 5.37 -17.02
C ILE A 82 -13.31 5.31 -18.47
N GLU A 83 -13.87 4.17 -18.87
CA GLU A 83 -14.12 3.85 -20.28
C GLU A 83 -15.10 4.83 -20.94
N LYS A 84 -16.28 5.02 -20.34
CA LYS A 84 -17.32 5.91 -20.88
C LYS A 84 -16.90 7.37 -21.00
N LEU A 85 -16.03 7.84 -20.10
CA LEU A 85 -15.54 9.21 -20.11
C LEU A 85 -14.24 9.37 -20.89
N SER A 86 -13.64 8.26 -21.34
CA SER A 86 -12.30 8.21 -21.94
C SER A 86 -11.23 8.89 -21.07
N ILE A 87 -11.41 8.91 -19.75
CA ILE A 87 -10.48 9.53 -18.82
C ILE A 87 -9.37 8.54 -18.48
N ARG A 88 -8.13 8.96 -18.67
CA ARG A 88 -6.92 8.17 -18.39
C ARG A 88 -6.08 8.91 -17.37
N LEU A 89 -5.91 8.32 -16.19
CA LEU A 89 -5.09 8.84 -15.12
C LEU A 89 -3.88 7.93 -14.93
N SER A 90 -2.72 8.54 -14.76
CA SER A 90 -1.48 7.89 -14.38
C SER A 90 -0.82 8.78 -13.34
N ARG A 91 -0.24 8.17 -12.31
CA ARG A 91 0.48 8.90 -11.26
C ARG A 91 1.67 8.12 -10.76
N ARG A 92 2.68 8.89 -10.38
CA ARG A 92 3.77 8.43 -9.55
C ARG A 92 3.34 8.22 -8.10
N ASN A 93 3.61 7.04 -7.57
CA ASN A 93 3.38 6.74 -6.16
C ASN A 93 4.55 7.21 -5.28
N PRO A 94 4.32 7.36 -3.96
CA PRO A 94 5.40 7.57 -2.99
C PRO A 94 6.46 6.48 -3.05
N GLU A 95 7.68 6.84 -2.65
CA GLU A 95 8.79 5.89 -2.62
C GLU A 95 8.48 4.67 -1.73
N ASN A 96 8.94 3.49 -2.13
CA ASN A 96 8.79 2.23 -1.38
C ASN A 96 7.36 1.70 -1.23
N CYS A 97 6.42 2.11 -2.08
CA CYS A 97 5.12 1.43 -2.12
C CYS A 97 5.28 -0.04 -2.56
N SER A 98 4.46 -0.91 -1.98
CA SER A 98 4.29 -2.27 -2.47
C SER A 98 3.39 -2.29 -3.72
N VAL A 99 3.38 -3.41 -4.44
CA VAL A 99 2.43 -3.63 -5.54
C VAL A 99 1.00 -3.49 -5.03
N LEU A 100 0.63 -4.22 -3.97
CA LEU A 100 -0.69 -4.12 -3.34
C LEU A 100 -1.07 -2.68 -2.96
N ARG A 101 -0.13 -1.89 -2.43
CA ARG A 101 -0.43 -0.48 -2.11
C ARG A 101 -0.65 0.36 -3.36
N SER A 102 0.06 0.08 -4.44
CA SER A 102 -0.13 0.77 -5.72
C SER A 102 -1.53 0.50 -6.27
N GLU A 103 -2.02 -0.74 -6.16
CA GLU A 103 -3.42 -1.10 -6.49
C GLU A 103 -4.42 -0.30 -5.64
N LEU A 104 -4.18 -0.24 -4.32
CA LEU A 104 -5.06 0.50 -3.41
C LEU A 104 -5.01 2.01 -3.67
N LEU A 105 -3.86 2.56 -4.05
CA LEU A 105 -3.73 3.98 -4.41
C LEU A 105 -4.48 4.30 -5.70
N ALA A 106 -4.50 3.39 -6.68
CA ALA A 106 -5.32 3.54 -7.88
C ALA A 106 -6.82 3.62 -7.51
N ILE A 107 -7.28 2.73 -6.64
CA ILE A 107 -8.66 2.72 -6.14
C ILE A 107 -8.99 4.00 -5.33
N ASP A 108 -8.12 4.40 -4.40
CA ASP A 108 -8.31 5.60 -3.56
C ASP A 108 -8.41 6.88 -4.41
N GLU A 109 -7.60 7.00 -5.45
CA GLU A 109 -7.61 8.17 -6.34
C GLU A 109 -8.94 8.30 -7.10
N GLU A 110 -9.45 7.19 -7.64
CA GLU A 110 -10.71 7.24 -8.37
C GLU A 110 -11.89 7.54 -7.44
N LEU A 111 -11.96 6.86 -6.30
CA LEU A 111 -13.05 7.04 -5.34
C LEU A 111 -13.17 8.48 -4.82
N LYS A 112 -12.06 9.23 -4.74
CA LYS A 112 -12.10 10.67 -4.36
C LYS A 112 -12.83 11.53 -5.39
N SER A 113 -12.77 11.17 -6.66
CA SER A 113 -13.27 12.00 -7.76
C SER A 113 -14.57 11.49 -8.39
N ILE A 114 -14.94 10.22 -8.17
CA ILE A 114 -16.08 9.57 -8.82
C ILE A 114 -17.42 10.26 -8.56
N LEU A 115 -17.63 10.81 -7.36
CA LEU A 115 -18.87 11.52 -7.03
C LEU A 115 -19.08 12.76 -7.91
N ASN A 116 -18.00 13.42 -8.31
CA ASN A 116 -18.04 14.61 -9.17
C ASN A 116 -18.05 14.27 -10.66
N ARG A 117 -17.67 13.03 -11.03
CA ARG A 117 -17.53 12.60 -12.44
C ARG A 117 -18.78 11.97 -13.02
N THR A 118 -19.64 11.40 -12.18
CA THR A 118 -20.81 10.65 -12.66
C THR A 118 -21.94 10.68 -11.67
N ASN A 119 -23.16 10.55 -12.18
CA ASN A 119 -24.39 10.31 -11.41
C ASN A 119 -24.88 8.85 -11.49
N SER A 120 -24.10 7.95 -12.11
CA SER A 120 -24.49 6.55 -12.26
C SER A 120 -24.70 5.90 -10.89
N ARG A 121 -25.80 5.15 -10.75
CA ARG A 121 -26.13 4.40 -9.53
C ARG A 121 -25.24 3.18 -9.35
N ASN A 122 -24.69 2.62 -10.42
CA ASN A 122 -23.86 1.42 -10.39
C ASN A 122 -22.44 1.78 -10.84
N ILE A 123 -21.47 1.54 -9.98
CA ILE A 123 -20.04 1.76 -10.24
C ILE A 123 -19.33 0.42 -10.18
N TRP A 124 -18.58 0.08 -11.23
CA TRP A 124 -17.83 -1.16 -11.33
C TRP A 124 -16.35 -0.86 -11.45
N ILE A 125 -15.58 -1.29 -10.45
CA ILE A 125 -14.13 -1.18 -10.39
C ILE A 125 -13.55 -2.54 -10.75
N LEU A 126 -12.90 -2.60 -11.92
CA LEU A 126 -12.26 -3.76 -12.50
C LEU A 126 -10.75 -3.69 -12.19
N THR A 127 -10.24 -4.70 -11.51
CA THR A 127 -8.82 -4.82 -11.16
C THR A 127 -8.35 -6.25 -11.30
N ASP A 128 -7.10 -6.45 -11.71
CA ASP A 128 -6.50 -7.78 -11.74
C ASP A 128 -5.87 -8.22 -10.40
N SER A 129 -5.90 -7.32 -9.41
CA SER A 129 -5.43 -7.57 -8.06
C SER A 129 -6.50 -8.19 -7.17
N ARG A 130 -6.61 -9.53 -7.22
CA ARG A 130 -7.47 -10.30 -6.30
C ARG A 130 -7.13 -10.00 -4.83
N SER A 131 -5.87 -9.76 -4.51
CA SER A 131 -5.41 -9.43 -3.16
C SER A 131 -5.89 -8.06 -2.68
N ALA A 132 -5.99 -7.05 -3.57
CA ALA A 132 -6.58 -5.76 -3.21
C ALA A 132 -8.06 -5.89 -2.85
N ILE A 133 -8.82 -6.65 -3.65
CA ILE A 133 -10.24 -6.92 -3.38
C ILE A 133 -10.41 -7.64 -2.05
N GLN A 134 -9.64 -8.70 -1.80
CA GLN A 134 -9.69 -9.46 -0.54
C GLN A 134 -9.29 -8.61 0.67
N HIS A 135 -8.28 -7.74 0.52
CA HIS A 135 -7.85 -6.82 1.58
C HIS A 135 -8.95 -5.82 1.95
N LEU A 136 -9.66 -5.28 0.96
CA LEU A 136 -10.81 -4.39 1.19
C LEU A 136 -12.06 -5.15 1.67
N GLN A 137 -12.21 -6.42 1.32
CA GLN A 137 -13.28 -7.27 1.82
C GLN A 137 -13.12 -7.54 3.33
N ASP A 138 -11.88 -7.72 3.81
CA ASP A 138 -11.54 -7.87 5.24
C ASP A 138 -11.37 -6.49 5.93
N TRP A 139 -12.23 -5.53 5.59
CA TRP A 139 -12.13 -4.12 6.01
C TRP A 139 -12.14 -3.90 7.53
N THR A 140 -12.61 -4.86 8.33
CA THR A 140 -12.62 -4.73 9.79
C THR A 140 -11.21 -4.83 10.40
N ARG A 141 -10.24 -5.34 9.63
CA ARG A 141 -8.86 -5.59 10.06
C ARG A 141 -7.84 -4.67 9.40
N VAL A 142 -8.29 -3.71 8.59
CA VAL A 142 -7.40 -2.74 7.94
C VAL A 142 -6.84 -1.76 8.97
N ASP A 143 -5.54 -1.52 8.91
CA ASP A 143 -4.80 -0.65 9.84
C ASP A 143 -3.98 0.45 9.11
N ASP A 144 -3.99 0.47 7.78
CA ASP A 144 -3.28 1.46 6.98
C ASP A 144 -4.18 2.62 6.51
N LEU A 145 -3.59 3.81 6.39
CA LEU A 145 -4.32 5.04 6.07
C LEU A 145 -5.00 5.02 4.69
N VAL A 146 -4.42 4.36 3.69
CA VAL A 146 -5.00 4.31 2.34
C VAL A 146 -6.28 3.50 2.38
N SER A 147 -6.21 2.30 2.98
CA SER A 147 -7.39 1.46 3.17
C SER A 147 -8.46 2.15 4.00
N ILE A 148 -8.10 2.82 5.12
CA ILE A 148 -9.07 3.57 5.93
C ILE A 148 -9.77 4.66 5.11
N ARG A 149 -9.04 5.39 4.26
CA ARG A 149 -9.65 6.38 3.34
C ARG A 149 -10.60 5.72 2.36
N ILE A 150 -10.17 4.64 1.70
CA ILE A 150 -11.02 3.89 0.77
C ILE A 150 -12.32 3.46 1.46
N ILE A 151 -12.24 2.82 2.63
CA ILE A 151 -13.42 2.35 3.37
C ILE A 151 -14.35 3.51 3.76
N ASN A 152 -13.81 4.65 4.21
CA ASN A 152 -14.63 5.82 4.56
C ASN A 152 -15.32 6.43 3.33
N THR A 153 -14.60 6.50 2.20
CA THR A 153 -15.16 6.99 0.94
C THR A 153 -16.23 6.03 0.41
N LEU A 154 -15.99 4.72 0.46
CA LEU A 154 -16.98 3.70 0.13
C LEU A 154 -18.22 3.82 1.01
N LYS A 155 -18.08 3.99 2.32
CA LYS A 155 -19.23 4.24 3.23
C LYS A 155 -20.05 5.45 2.83
N THR A 156 -19.43 6.46 2.24
CA THR A 156 -20.11 7.68 1.79
C THR A 156 -20.83 7.45 0.47
N ILE A 157 -20.16 6.82 -0.50
CA ILE A 157 -20.72 6.50 -1.82
C ILE A 157 -21.88 5.50 -1.68
N ALA A 158 -21.71 4.49 -0.83
CA ALA A 158 -22.63 3.37 -0.70
C ALA A 158 -23.98 3.74 -0.06
N LYS A 159 -24.12 4.98 0.47
CA LYS A 159 -25.41 5.54 0.89
C LYS A 159 -26.37 5.77 -0.27
N TYR A 160 -25.86 5.97 -1.49
CA TYR A 160 -26.67 6.42 -2.63
C TYR A 160 -26.39 5.61 -3.91
N ARG A 161 -25.31 4.82 -3.95
CA ARG A 161 -24.84 4.10 -5.14
C ARG A 161 -24.37 2.70 -4.75
N HIS A 162 -24.36 1.80 -5.71
CA HIS A 162 -23.74 0.48 -5.60
C HIS A 162 -22.33 0.52 -6.17
N VAL A 163 -21.37 -0.02 -5.41
CA VAL A 163 -19.97 -0.16 -5.84
C VAL A 163 -19.63 -1.64 -5.91
N HIS A 164 -19.25 -2.11 -7.09
CA HIS A 164 -18.85 -3.49 -7.33
C HIS A 164 -17.35 -3.52 -7.62
N PHE A 165 -16.60 -4.31 -6.85
CA PHE A 165 -15.24 -4.68 -7.19
C PHE A 165 -15.29 -6.01 -7.93
N GLN A 166 -14.80 -6.03 -9.16
CA GLN A 166 -14.75 -7.22 -10.00
C GLN A 166 -13.30 -7.57 -10.31
N TRP A 167 -12.87 -8.76 -9.89
CA TRP A 167 -11.59 -9.30 -10.30
C TRP A 167 -11.62 -9.67 -11.78
N ILE A 168 -10.58 -9.30 -12.53
CA ILE A 168 -10.35 -9.74 -13.90
C ILE A 168 -8.92 -10.30 -14.06
N PRO A 169 -8.69 -11.27 -14.95
CA PRO A 169 -7.35 -11.79 -15.20
C PRO A 169 -6.45 -10.75 -15.87
N SER A 170 -5.18 -10.71 -15.43
CA SER A 170 -4.13 -9.93 -16.07
C SER A 170 -3.57 -10.63 -17.31
N HIS A 171 -3.00 -9.87 -18.25
CA HIS A 171 -2.25 -10.36 -19.41
C HIS A 171 -3.02 -11.34 -20.33
N VAL A 172 -4.31 -11.11 -20.47
CA VAL A 172 -5.17 -11.90 -21.38
C VAL A 172 -5.82 -11.03 -22.46
N ASN A 173 -5.26 -9.86 -22.77
CA ASN A 173 -5.76 -8.96 -23.82
C ASN A 173 -7.19 -8.42 -23.57
N VAL A 174 -7.51 -8.08 -22.32
CA VAL A 174 -8.70 -7.28 -21.99
C VAL A 174 -8.33 -5.81 -22.16
N SER A 175 -8.92 -5.14 -23.16
CA SER A 175 -8.53 -3.79 -23.60
C SER A 175 -8.38 -2.78 -22.45
N GLY A 176 -9.39 -2.65 -21.58
CA GLY A 176 -9.34 -1.73 -20.45
C GLY A 176 -8.23 -2.05 -19.46
N ASN A 177 -7.95 -3.33 -19.22
CA ASN A 177 -6.87 -3.79 -18.33
C ASN A 177 -5.49 -3.50 -18.93
N GLU A 178 -5.31 -3.73 -20.23
CA GLU A 178 -4.04 -3.41 -20.90
C GLU A 178 -3.74 -1.90 -20.90
N VAL A 179 -4.78 -1.06 -21.01
CA VAL A 179 -4.64 0.40 -20.92
C VAL A 179 -4.13 0.82 -19.54
N VAL A 180 -4.72 0.32 -18.45
CA VAL A 180 -4.23 0.65 -17.10
C VAL A 180 -2.86 0.04 -16.83
N GLY A 181 -2.59 -1.18 -17.30
CA GLY A 181 -1.25 -1.79 -17.28
C GLY A 181 -0.17 -0.89 -17.89
N PHE A 182 -0.44 -0.33 -19.06
CA PHE A 182 0.45 0.61 -19.72
C PHE A 182 0.58 1.93 -18.95
N LEU A 183 -0.53 2.50 -18.48
CA LEU A 183 -0.54 3.77 -17.74
C LEU A 183 0.17 3.65 -16.38
N ALA A 184 0.01 2.56 -15.64
CA ALA A 184 0.66 2.36 -14.35
C ALA A 184 2.19 2.26 -14.51
N LYS A 185 2.66 1.54 -15.54
CA LYS A 185 4.09 1.49 -15.91
C LYS A 185 4.63 2.87 -16.26
N ARG A 186 3.89 3.67 -17.04
CA ARG A 186 4.27 5.04 -17.36
C ARG A 186 4.36 5.92 -16.10
N GLY A 187 3.41 5.76 -15.18
CA GLY A 187 3.37 6.48 -13.90
C GLY A 187 4.58 6.22 -13.00
N CYS A 188 5.25 5.07 -13.16
CA CYS A 188 6.51 4.78 -12.44
C CYS A 188 7.62 5.80 -12.76
N SER A 189 7.57 6.46 -13.92
CA SER A 189 8.56 7.44 -14.38
C SER A 189 8.12 8.90 -14.22
N GLU A 190 6.89 9.15 -13.74
CA GLU A 190 6.42 10.51 -13.45
C GLU A 190 7.07 11.07 -12.17
N ILE A 191 6.95 12.39 -11.95
CA ILE A 191 7.50 13.06 -10.77
C ILE A 191 6.67 12.69 -9.54
N ALA A 192 7.33 12.28 -8.45
CA ALA A 192 6.64 11.85 -7.25
C ALA A 192 5.89 12.99 -6.58
N THR A 193 4.59 12.77 -6.36
CA THR A 193 3.80 13.64 -5.50
C THR A 193 4.25 13.43 -4.05
N THR A 194 4.67 14.49 -3.36
CA THR A 194 5.25 14.44 -2.01
C THR A 194 4.24 14.23 -0.88
N ASP A 195 3.00 13.84 -1.17
CA ASP A 195 1.86 14.13 -0.29
C ASP A 195 1.29 12.94 0.51
N TYR A 196 2.11 11.90 0.76
CA TYR A 196 1.65 10.73 1.53
C TYR A 196 2.62 10.32 2.64
N ALA A 197 2.08 10.17 3.85
CA ALA A 197 2.79 9.62 4.99
C ALA A 197 3.01 8.10 4.83
N PHE A 198 4.23 7.65 5.16
CA PHE A 198 4.61 6.24 5.17
C PHE A 198 3.84 5.45 6.24
N THR A 199 3.45 4.21 5.92
CA THR A 199 2.92 3.23 6.88
C THR A 199 4.04 2.59 7.70
N TYR A 200 3.70 1.97 8.83
CA TYR A 200 4.66 1.21 9.64
C TYR A 200 5.39 0.12 8.84
N ARG A 201 4.67 -0.65 8.00
CA ARG A 201 5.29 -1.69 7.15
C ARG A 201 6.27 -1.11 6.13
N GLU A 202 5.99 0.08 5.61
CA GLU A 202 6.88 0.78 4.68
C GLU A 202 8.12 1.32 5.39
N ILE A 203 7.95 1.95 6.54
CA ILE A 203 9.09 2.38 7.39
C ILE A 203 9.94 1.17 7.77
N TYR A 204 9.32 0.05 8.16
CA TYR A 204 10.03 -1.18 8.47
C TYR A 204 10.75 -1.78 7.26
N SER A 205 10.12 -1.78 6.09
CA SER A 205 10.74 -2.26 4.84
C SER A 205 11.89 -1.35 4.41
N LEU A 206 11.74 -0.04 4.56
CA LEU A 206 12.78 0.96 4.36
C LEU A 206 13.97 0.75 5.29
N MET A 207 13.70 0.52 6.58
CA MET A 207 14.73 0.18 7.56
C MET A 207 15.44 -1.11 7.15
N LYS A 208 14.72 -2.14 6.71
CA LYS A 208 15.31 -3.41 6.25
C LYS A 208 16.13 -3.26 4.96
N ILE A 209 15.70 -2.44 4.01
CA ILE A 209 16.44 -2.16 2.78
C ILE A 209 17.72 -1.37 3.09
N LYS A 210 17.63 -0.34 3.94
CA LYS A 210 18.81 0.41 4.41
C LYS A 210 19.76 -0.49 5.20
N ASP A 211 19.24 -1.33 6.09
CA ASP A 211 20.03 -2.29 6.88
C ASP A 211 20.76 -3.28 5.97
N LYS A 212 20.11 -3.75 4.90
CA LYS A 212 20.73 -4.61 3.88
C LYS A 212 21.82 -3.87 3.08
N GLN A 213 21.59 -2.62 2.68
CA GLN A 213 22.57 -1.79 1.96
C GLN A 213 23.79 -1.47 2.83
N VAL A 214 23.58 -1.12 4.10
CA VAL A 214 24.66 -0.86 5.07
C VAL A 214 25.44 -2.13 5.37
N TRP A 215 24.77 -3.30 5.48
CA TRP A 215 25.45 -4.58 5.65
C TRP A 215 26.31 -4.96 4.44
N ILE A 216 25.81 -4.74 3.21
CA ILE A 216 26.58 -4.98 1.98
C ILE A 216 27.78 -4.02 1.87
N ALA A 217 27.66 -2.80 2.39
CA ALA A 217 28.64 -1.73 2.21
C ALA A 217 29.72 -1.62 3.31
N SER A 218 29.64 -2.39 4.41
CA SER A 218 30.55 -2.21 5.56
C SER A 218 31.58 -3.33 5.68
N PRO A 219 32.86 -3.07 5.38
CA PRO A 219 33.99 -3.82 5.95
C PRO A 219 34.18 -3.39 7.41
N ASP A 220 34.48 -4.36 8.27
CA ASP A 220 34.59 -4.24 9.73
C ASP A 220 35.42 -3.06 10.24
N HIS A 221 34.80 -2.02 10.84
CA HIS A 221 35.57 -0.96 11.56
C HIS A 221 34.98 -0.47 12.89
N LEU A 222 33.99 -1.13 13.51
CA LEU A 222 33.43 -0.67 14.81
C LEU A 222 33.28 -1.75 15.90
N GLY A 223 33.86 -2.94 15.73
CA GLY A 223 33.81 -4.00 16.76
C GLY A 223 32.40 -4.53 17.09
N ILE A 224 31.40 -4.14 16.29
CA ILE A 224 30.03 -4.64 16.33
C ILE A 224 29.88 -5.58 15.13
N SER A 225 29.98 -6.89 15.37
CA SER A 225 29.84 -7.90 14.33
C SER A 225 28.40 -8.41 14.27
N ARG A 226 27.85 -8.49 13.07
CA ARG A 226 26.61 -9.21 12.77
C ARG A 226 26.92 -10.45 11.95
N LYS A 227 26.43 -11.60 12.40
CA LYS A 227 26.63 -12.89 11.71
C LYS A 227 25.77 -13.03 10.45
N SER A 228 24.68 -12.27 10.28
CA SER A 228 23.81 -12.30 9.09
C SER A 228 22.85 -11.09 9.00
N PRO A 229 22.25 -10.82 7.82
CA PRO A 229 21.19 -9.82 7.67
C PRO A 229 19.98 -10.13 8.59
N GLY A 230 19.62 -9.19 9.46
CA GLY A 230 18.58 -9.39 10.48
C GLY A 230 19.00 -10.22 11.70
N GLY A 231 20.29 -10.57 11.82
CA GLY A 231 20.84 -11.24 13.00
C GLY A 231 20.93 -10.32 14.22
N ALA A 232 20.91 -10.94 15.41
CA ALA A 232 21.11 -10.23 16.67
C ALA A 232 22.47 -9.53 16.69
N LEU A 233 22.49 -8.26 17.13
CA LEU A 233 23.72 -7.49 17.34
C LEU A 233 24.40 -8.01 18.62
N GLU A 234 25.63 -8.51 18.51
CA GLU A 234 26.44 -8.80 19.70
C GLU A 234 27.03 -7.47 20.20
N PHE A 235 26.45 -6.96 21.30
CA PHE A 235 26.90 -5.75 21.99
C PHE A 235 27.66 -6.13 23.25
N LYS A 236 28.94 -5.72 23.38
CA LYS A 236 29.69 -5.86 24.64
C LYS A 236 29.25 -4.75 25.61
N GLY A 237 28.31 -5.07 26.50
CA GLY A 237 27.77 -4.18 27.53
C GLY A 237 27.14 -5.00 28.67
N ASN A 238 26.63 -4.34 29.72
CA ASN A 238 25.99 -5.06 30.82
C ASN A 238 24.68 -5.75 30.36
N ARG A 239 24.23 -6.74 31.12
CA ARG A 239 23.08 -7.61 30.76
C ARG A 239 21.77 -6.82 30.57
N ASN A 240 21.58 -5.73 31.31
CA ASN A 240 20.38 -4.90 31.21
C ASN A 240 20.35 -4.11 29.89
N ASP A 241 21.49 -3.57 29.47
CA ASP A 241 21.62 -2.83 28.21
C ASP A 241 21.51 -3.77 27.01
N GLN A 242 22.12 -4.96 27.10
CA GLN A 242 21.97 -6.02 26.08
C GLN A 242 20.50 -6.46 25.93
N MET A 243 19.77 -6.61 27.03
CA MET A 243 18.35 -6.98 27.01
C MET A 243 17.46 -5.84 26.47
N ALA A 244 17.77 -4.58 26.79
CA ALA A 244 17.03 -3.43 26.26
C ALA A 244 17.20 -3.30 24.74
N VAL A 245 18.44 -3.45 24.25
CA VAL A 245 18.75 -3.40 22.81
C VAL A 245 18.17 -4.61 22.07
N SER A 246 18.26 -5.81 22.65
CA SER A 246 17.67 -7.02 22.06
C SER A 246 16.14 -6.94 21.96
N ARG A 247 15.46 -6.39 22.98
CA ARG A 247 14.00 -6.17 22.95
C ARG A 247 13.57 -5.09 21.96
N LEU A 248 14.38 -4.04 21.80
CA LEU A 248 14.17 -2.98 20.80
C LEU A 248 14.23 -3.53 19.36
N LEU A 249 15.14 -4.48 19.11
CA LEU A 249 15.39 -5.05 17.78
C LEU A 249 14.52 -6.29 17.47
N SER A 250 14.20 -7.11 18.49
CA SER A 250 13.49 -8.39 18.35
C SER A 250 11.97 -8.27 18.38
N ARG A 251 11.41 -7.12 17.99
CA ARG A 251 9.98 -6.99 17.66
C ARG A 251 9.00 -7.07 18.86
N HIS A 252 9.48 -7.09 20.11
CA HIS A 252 8.64 -7.09 21.32
C HIS A 252 8.27 -5.65 21.75
N LEU A 253 7.70 -4.90 20.81
CA LEU A 253 7.39 -3.47 20.96
C LEU A 253 5.88 -3.20 20.88
N LYS A 254 5.05 -4.20 21.16
CA LYS A 254 3.61 -3.97 21.38
C LYS A 254 3.35 -3.11 22.62
N GLU A 255 4.25 -3.11 23.60
CA GLU A 255 4.10 -2.34 24.85
C GLU A 255 4.80 -0.96 24.85
N LEU A 256 5.67 -0.66 23.87
CA LEU A 256 6.55 0.52 23.92
C LEU A 256 6.38 1.48 22.74
N HIS A 257 5.19 1.49 22.13
CA HIS A 257 4.90 2.33 20.96
C HIS A 257 5.09 3.83 21.25
N SER A 258 4.81 4.32 22.47
CA SER A 258 5.00 5.73 22.83
C SER A 258 6.48 6.11 22.99
N LYS A 259 7.34 5.20 23.46
CA LYS A 259 8.78 5.47 23.60
C LYS A 259 9.53 5.42 22.27
N PHE A 260 9.02 4.67 21.29
CA PHE A 260 9.62 4.60 19.94
C PHE A 260 9.56 5.95 19.21
N LEU A 261 8.46 6.70 19.37
CA LEU A 261 8.31 8.04 18.81
C LEU A 261 9.24 9.07 19.46
N THR A 262 9.51 8.94 20.75
CA THR A 262 10.49 9.77 21.47
C THR A 262 11.91 9.57 20.94
N ILE A 263 12.28 8.33 20.60
CA ILE A 263 13.62 8.00 20.07
C ILE A 263 13.81 8.51 18.63
N ILE A 264 12.77 8.44 17.80
CA ILE A 264 12.80 9.03 16.44
C ILE A 264 12.94 10.56 16.50
N ASN A 265 12.30 11.22 17.46
CA ASN A 265 12.50 12.65 17.67
C ASN A 265 13.90 12.98 18.21
N ALA A 266 14.48 12.14 19.08
CA ALA A 266 15.83 12.31 19.61
C ALA A 266 16.95 12.05 18.58
N THR A 267 16.68 11.25 17.55
CA THR A 267 17.64 11.01 16.45
C THR A 267 17.50 12.02 15.30
N ASN A 268 16.37 12.71 15.18
CA ASN A 268 16.15 13.79 14.20
C ASN A 268 16.57 15.18 14.70
N LEU A 269 16.74 15.38 16.01
CA LEU A 269 17.43 16.53 16.59
C LEU A 269 18.86 16.09 16.89
N GLY A 270 19.83 16.55 16.10
CA GLY A 270 21.25 16.19 16.25
C GLY A 270 21.85 16.61 17.60
N PHE A 271 21.57 15.86 18.66
CA PHE A 271 22.18 16.00 19.97
C PHE A 271 22.69 14.63 20.43
N TYR A 272 23.91 14.32 19.98
CA TYR A 272 24.86 13.58 20.79
C TYR A 272 26.22 14.26 20.61
N ASN A 273 26.34 15.46 21.18
CA ASN A 273 27.62 16.11 21.34
C ASN A 273 28.29 15.51 22.57
N ARG A 274 29.38 14.76 22.37
CA ARG A 274 29.97 13.85 23.36
C ARG A 274 31.03 14.50 24.25
N ASP A 275 30.99 15.83 24.47
CA ASP A 275 32.09 16.56 25.10
C ASP A 275 31.72 17.49 26.28
N LYS A 276 30.59 17.31 26.97
CA LYS A 276 30.30 18.10 28.19
C LYS A 276 29.56 17.34 29.29
N ILE A 277 30.13 16.25 29.79
CA ILE A 277 29.90 15.81 31.19
C ILE A 277 31.18 15.12 31.70
N ILE A 278 32.27 15.87 31.85
CA ILE A 278 33.35 15.55 32.82
C ILE A 278 33.90 16.90 33.30
N THR A 279 33.38 17.39 34.43
CA THR A 279 34.13 18.16 35.45
C THR A 279 33.24 18.24 36.70
N SER A 280 33.37 17.23 37.55
CA SER A 280 33.83 17.40 38.92
C SER A 280 34.90 16.34 39.14
#